data_AF-A0A821IZB8-F1
#
_entry.id   AF-A0A821IZB8-F1
#
_cell.length_a   1.000
_cell.length_b   1.000
_cell.length_c   1.000
_cell.angle_alpha   90.00
_cell.angle_beta   90.00
_cell.angle_gamma   90.00
#
_symmetry.space_group_name_H-M   'P 1'
#
loop_
_entity.id
_entity.type
_entity.pdbx_description
1 polymer ?
#
loop_
_entity_poly.entity_id
_entity_poly.type
_entity_poly.pdbx_seq_one_letter_code
_entity_poly.pdbx_strand_id
1 'polypeptide(L)' 'FVDTGIRNGSDILKALALGARAVFIGRPVLYGLTCGGHDGVRRVLDILKQELIYDMACCGLARIDQINKDILYKPS' A
#
# COMPACT_ATOMS: atom_id res chain seq x y z
N PHE A 1 -9.84 6.55 5.66
CA PHE A 1 -8.60 5.90 6.11
C PHE A 1 -8.90 4.42 6.37
N VAL A 2 -7.91 3.52 6.28
CA VAL A 2 -8.06 2.05 6.51
C VAL A 2 -6.77 1.49 7.14
N ASP A 3 -6.82 0.50 8.02
CA ASP A 3 -5.63 -0.06 8.70
C ASP A 3 -5.52 -1.59 8.66
N THR A 4 -6.62 -2.26 8.36
CA THR A 4 -6.74 -3.70 8.54
C THR A 4 -6.27 -4.44 7.30
N GLY A 5 -5.29 -5.33 7.48
CA GLY A 5 -4.90 -6.31 6.46
C GLY A 5 -3.90 -5.82 5.39
N ILE A 6 -3.42 -4.58 5.45
CA ILE A 6 -2.44 -4.06 4.47
C ILE A 6 -1.10 -4.80 4.58
N ARG A 7 -0.66 -5.50 3.53
CA ARG A 7 0.59 -6.26 3.50
C ARG A 7 1.48 -6.00 2.28
N ASN A 8 0.91 -5.49 1.19
CA ASN A 8 1.63 -5.18 -0.04
C ASN A 8 1.11 -3.90 -0.71
N GLY A 9 1.79 -3.44 -1.76
CA GLY A 9 1.39 -2.29 -2.59
C GLY A 9 -0.05 -2.37 -3.11
N SER A 10 -0.48 -3.55 -3.57
CA SER A 10 -1.80 -3.71 -4.19
C SER A 10 -2.94 -3.55 -3.19
N ASP A 11 -2.73 -3.91 -1.92
CA ASP A 11 -3.69 -3.66 -0.85
C ASP A 11 -3.86 -2.15 -0.62
N ILE A 12 -2.74 -1.41 -0.65
CA ILE A 12 -2.74 0.06 -0.53
C ILE A 12 -3.49 0.66 -1.72
N LEU A 13 -3.14 0.25 -2.94
CA LEU A 13 -3.74 0.76 -4.18
C LEU A 13 -5.25 0.52 -4.20
N LYS A 14 -5.71 -0.69 -3.84
CA LYS A 14 -7.15 -1.02 -3.74
C LYS A 14 -7.85 -0.17 -2.68
N ALA A 15 -7.25 0.01 -1.50
CA ALA A 15 -7.83 0.84 -0.46
C ALA A 15 -8.01 2.30 -0.91
N LEU A 16 -6.99 2.87 -1.58
CA LEU A 16 -7.05 4.22 -2.15
C LEU A 16 -8.13 4.31 -3.25
N ALA A 17 -8.18 3.34 -4.16
CA ALA A 17 -9.19 3.25 -5.22
C ALA A 17 -10.63 3.16 -4.68
N LEU A 18 -10.82 2.50 -3.54
CA LEU A 18 -12.10 2.42 -2.84
C LEU A 18 -12.46 3.71 -2.08
N GLY A 19 -11.59 4.72 -2.05
CA GLY A 19 -11.83 6.04 -1.48
C GLY A 19 -11.10 6.32 -0.16
N ALA A 20 -10.17 5.46 0.27
CA ALA A 20 -9.34 5.79 1.42
C ALA A 20 -8.37 6.94 1.06
N ARG A 21 -8.23 7.93 1.95
CA ARG A 21 -7.20 8.98 1.80
C ARG A 21 -5.78 8.49 2.06
N ALA A 22 -5.63 7.55 2.99
CA ALA A 22 -4.38 6.90 3.35
C ALA A 22 -4.68 5.59 4.11
N VAL A 23 -3.64 4.77 4.27
CA VAL A 23 -3.70 3.54 5.04
C VAL A 23 -2.72 3.57 6.22
N PHE A 24 -3.01 2.79 7.25
CA PHE A 24 -2.11 2.54 8.37
C PHE A 24 -1.63 1.09 8.36
N ILE A 25 -0.43 0.85 8.89
CA ILE A 25 0.14 -0.49 9.01
C ILE A 25 0.47 -0.78 10.47
N GLY A 26 0.04 -1.94 10.95
CA GLY A 26 0.30 -2.41 12.32
C GLY A 26 1.41 -3.46 12.35
N ARG A 27 1.00 -4.74 12.27
CA ARG A 27 1.92 -5.89 12.39
C ARG A 27 3.19 -5.83 11.53
N PRO A 28 3.17 -5.37 10.26
CA PRO A 28 4.39 -5.24 9.46
C PRO A 28 5.48 -4.37 10.12
N VAL A 29 5.09 -3.30 10.82
CA VAL A 29 6.03 -2.44 11.57
C VAL A 29 6.71 -3.24 12.69
N LEU A 30 5.94 -4.03 13.44
CA LEU A 30 6.50 -4.87 14.51
C LEU A 30 7.44 -5.95 13.95
N TYR A 31 7.13 -6.53 12.80
CA TYR A 31 8.01 -7.51 12.15
C TYR A 31 9.33 -6.88 11.71
N GLY A 32 9.28 -5.69 11.10
CA GLY A 32 10.46 -4.91 10.78
C GLY A 32 11.30 -4.63 12.03
N LEU A 33 10.65 -4.18 13.10
CA LEU A 33 11.29 -3.90 14.38
C LEU A 33 12.00 -5.12 14.97
N THR A 34 11.35 -6.30 14.95
CA THR A 34 11.96 -7.53 15.50
C THR A 34 13.10 -8.05 14.65
N CYS A 35 13.04 -7.90 13.33
CA CYS A 35 14.05 -8.46 12.42
C CYS A 35 15.28 -7.56 12.22
N GLY A 36 15.13 -6.24 12.37
CA GLY A 36 16.20 -5.29 12.06
C GLY A 36 16.14 -3.99 12.83
N GLY A 37 15.40 -3.94 13.95
CA GLY A 37 15.24 -2.72 14.72
C GLY A 37 14.64 -1.58 13.89
N HIS A 38 15.15 -0.37 14.12
CA HIS A 38 14.78 0.82 13.36
C HIS A 38 14.92 0.63 11.84
N ASP A 39 16.02 0.04 11.38
CA ASP A 39 16.30 -0.11 9.95
C ASP A 39 15.36 -1.14 9.30
N GLY A 40 14.95 -2.16 10.08
CA GLY A 40 13.91 -3.08 9.65
C GLY A 40 12.55 -2.41 9.49
N VAL A 41 12.16 -1.51 10.40
CA VAL A 41 10.94 -0.69 10.25
C VAL A 41 11.01 0.18 9.00
N ARG A 42 12.14 0.87 8.80
CA ARG A 42 12.37 1.69 7.60
C ARG A 42 12.26 0.87 6.33
N ARG A 43 12.87 -0.32 6.30
CA ARG A 43 12.82 -1.23 5.16
C ARG A 43 11.40 -1.69 4.83
N VAL A 44 10.56 -1.95 5.82
CA VAL A 44 9.14 -2.29 5.60
C VAL A 44 8.41 -1.13 4.93
N LEU A 45 8.60 0.10 5.40
CA LEU A 45 7.99 1.29 4.79
C LEU A 45 8.47 1.51 3.35
N ASP A 46 9.78 1.34 3.11
CA ASP A 46 10.37 1.50 1.78
C ASP A 46 9.85 0.43 0.81
N ILE A 47 9.73 -0.84 1.23
CA ILE A 47 9.16 -1.92 0.42
C ILE A 47 7.72 -1.58 0.01
N LEU A 48 6.86 -1.25 0.98
CA LEU A 48 5.46 -0.93 0.69
C LEU A 48 5.30 0.28 -0.24
N LYS A 49 6.18 1.28 -0.10
CA LYS A 49 6.22 2.43 -0.99
C LYS A 49 6.62 2.03 -2.41
N GLN A 50 7.67 1.22 -2.57
CA GLN A 50 8.12 0.78 -3.89
C GLN A 50 7.08 -0.12 -4.58
N GLU A 51 6.45 -1.03 -3.84
CA GLU A 51 5.36 -1.85 -4.37
C GLU A 51 4.17 -1.00 -4.81
N LEU A 52 3.75 0.00 -4.02
CA LEU A 52 2.69 0.92 -4.44
C LEU A 52 3.04 1.66 -5.74
N ILE A 53 4.27 2.16 -5.87
CA ILE A 53 4.74 2.84 -7.08
C ILE A 53 4.73 1.88 -8.28
N TYR A 54 5.20 0.64 -8.07
CA TYR A 54 5.21 -0.40 -9.08
C TYR A 54 3.80 -0.74 -9.56
N ASP A 55 2.87 -0.98 -8.63
CA ASP A 55 1.49 -1.32 -8.95
C ASP A 55 0.75 -0.16 -9.65
N MET A 56 0.99 1.09 -9.19
CA MET A 56 0.49 2.28 -9.88
C MET A 56 1.00 2.35 -11.33
N ALA A 57 2.30 2.10 -11.55
CA ALA A 57 2.88 2.09 -12.88
C ALA A 57 2.28 0.99 -13.77
N CYS A 58 2.05 -0.22 -13.23
CA CYS A 58 1.36 -1.30 -13.93
C CYS A 58 -0.08 -0.93 -14.33
N CYS A 59 -0.75 -0.10 -13.53
CA CYS A 59 -2.09 0.44 -13.84
C CYS A 59 -2.06 1.73 -14.69
N GLY A 60 -0.90 2.20 -15.14
CA GLY A 60 -0.78 3.42 -15.95
C GLY A 60 -1.02 4.72 -15.16
N LEU A 61 -0.86 4.69 -13.83
CA LEU A 61 -1.08 5.83 -12.94
C LEU A 61 0.27 6.46 -12.55
N ALA A 62 0.45 7.73 -12.87
CA ALA A 62 1.66 8.49 -12.53
C ALA A 62 1.53 9.27 -11.22
N ARG A 63 0.30 9.50 -10.75
CA ARG A 63 0.01 10.30 -9.56
C ARG A 63 -1.12 9.69 -8.73
N ILE A 64 -1.07 9.95 -7.42
CA ILE A 64 -2.05 9.41 -6.45
C ILE A 64 -3.47 9.92 -6.73
N ASP A 65 -3.63 11.15 -7.22
CA ASP A 65 -4.92 11.76 -7.57
C ASP A 65 -5.61 11.09 -8.77
N GLN A 66 -4.91 10.23 -9.51
CA GLN A 66 -5.47 9.43 -10.60
C GLN A 66 -6.06 8.09 -10.12
N ILE A 67 -5.80 7.70 -8.87
CA ILE A 67 -6.31 6.44 -8.32
C ILE A 67 -7.82 6.58 -8.07
N ASN A 68 -8.61 5.74 -8.74
CA ASN A 68 -10.07 5.71 -8.62
C ASN A 68 -10.60 4.28 -8.80
N LYS A 69 -11.92 4.10 -8.76
CA LYS A 69 -12.54 2.76 -8.84
C LYS A 69 -12.41 2.07 -10.20
N ASP A 70 -12.01 2.77 -11.26
CA ASP A 70 -11.96 2.22 -12.62
C ASP A 70 -10.83 1.17 -12.78
N ILE A 71 -9.83 1.20 -11.89
CA ILE A 71 -8.76 0.18 -11.85
C ILE A 71 -9.19 -1.11 -11.14
N LEU A 72 -10.41 -1.16 -10.60
CA LEU A 72 -10.92 -2.31 -9.86
C LEU A 72 -11.89 -3.11 -10.72
N TYR A 73 -11.61 -4.40 -10.87
CA TYR A 73 -12.61 -5.34 -11.32
C TYR A 73 -13.51 -5.75 -10.15
N LYS A 74 -14.82 -5.57 -10.30
CA LYS A 74 -15.81 -6.09 -9.36
C LYS A 74 -16.53 -7.28 -10.04
N PRO A 75 -16.34 -8.52 -9.56
CA PRO A 75 -17.10 -9.63 -10.08
C PRO A 75 -18.60 -9.45 -9.79
N SER A 76 -19.42 -9.87 -10.75
CA SER A 76 -20.88 -9.90 -10.69
C SER A 76 -21.41 -10.85 -9.63
#